data_AF-A0A0S2SNI7-F1
#
_entry.id   AF-A0A0S2SNI7-F1
#
_cell.length_a   1.000
_cell.length_b   1.000
_cell.length_c   1.000
_cell.angle_alpha   90.00
_cell.angle_beta   90.00
_cell.angle_gamma   90.00
#
_symmetry.space_group_name_H-M   'P 1'
#
loop_
_entity.id
_entity.type
_entity.pdbx_description
1 polymer ?
#
loop_
_entity_poly.entity_id
_entity_poly.type
_entity_poly.pdbx_seq_one_letter_code
_entity_poly.pdbx_strand_id
1 'polypeptide(L)'
;MTIARSRQISLQDTPYYHVVSRCVRRAFLCGEDAHSGQSYEHRRQWVVDRLGQLSRLFAIGICAYAVMSNHYHLVLKVDAEQAQGWSEREVAERWAGLFQWPLLVHRWYQGDALIEPELSVVQGLIEEWRRRLYSISWFVRLLNEGLARQANQEDSCKGHFWEGRFKSQALLTESALLACMAYVELNPIRAKLADRPEKSDYTSISQRLGRAQTTELPPLLLPFAQKGKLESLPYTFSDYLALVDWTGRAIRDDKRGHIPAALSPILEHLQLDGEDWLKQVKLFKRSGIRAIGHGVARERYAHHCGQRRCHQPAD
;
A
#
# COMPACT_ATOMS: atom_id res chain seq x y z
N MET A 1 -19.45 -12.23 6.78
CA MET A 1 -18.45 -13.32 6.81
C MET A 1 -17.11 -12.80 6.34
N THR A 2 -16.05 -12.98 7.13
CA THR A 2 -14.66 -12.68 6.72
C THR A 2 -14.19 -13.70 5.69
N ILE A 3 -13.79 -13.24 4.50
CA ILE A 3 -13.30 -14.10 3.42
C ILE A 3 -11.77 -14.27 3.57
N ALA A 4 -11.27 -15.47 3.27
CA ALA A 4 -9.84 -15.74 3.29
C ALA A 4 -9.09 -14.83 2.30
N ARG A 5 -7.88 -14.38 2.66
CA ARG A 5 -7.12 -13.45 1.81
C ARG A 5 -6.66 -14.05 0.50
N SER A 6 -6.43 -15.36 0.46
CA SER A 6 -6.23 -16.13 -0.77
C SER A 6 -7.40 -16.01 -1.75
N ARG A 7 -8.57 -15.53 -1.29
CA ARG A 7 -9.76 -15.23 -2.11
C ARG A 7 -10.00 -13.72 -2.25
N GLN A 8 -8.99 -12.89 -1.98
CA GLN A 8 -9.01 -11.42 -2.05
C GLN A 8 -7.76 -10.83 -2.70
N ILE A 9 -6.76 -11.65 -3.03
CA ILE A 9 -5.54 -11.26 -3.73
C ILE A 9 -5.37 -12.26 -4.87
N SER A 10 -5.49 -11.77 -6.09
CA SER A 10 -5.37 -12.52 -7.33
C SER A 10 -4.35 -11.81 -8.23
N LEU A 11 -3.10 -12.29 -8.22
CA LEU A 11 -2.03 -11.67 -9.00
C LEU A 11 -2.20 -11.86 -10.51
N GLN A 12 -2.97 -12.87 -10.92
CA GLN A 12 -3.38 -13.05 -12.32
C GLN A 12 -4.38 -11.99 -12.82
N ASP A 13 -5.10 -11.31 -11.90
CA ASP A 13 -6.05 -10.26 -12.27
C ASP A 13 -5.45 -8.87 -12.16
N THR A 14 -4.64 -8.63 -11.13
CA THR A 14 -3.92 -7.37 -10.94
C THR A 14 -2.78 -7.53 -9.93
N PRO A 15 -1.64 -6.86 -10.15
CA PRO A 15 -0.61 -6.69 -9.12
C PRO A 15 -0.93 -5.55 -8.14
N TYR A 16 -1.94 -4.71 -8.41
CA TYR A 16 -2.20 -3.47 -7.67
C TYR A 16 -3.29 -3.61 -6.61
N TYR A 17 -2.99 -3.20 -5.38
CA TYR A 17 -3.90 -3.28 -4.24
C TYR A 17 -3.88 -2.02 -3.39
N HIS A 18 -5.07 -1.54 -3.03
CA HIS A 18 -5.27 -0.59 -1.95
C HIS A 18 -5.36 -1.35 -0.63
N VAL A 19 -4.54 -0.98 0.34
CA VAL A 19 -4.44 -1.61 1.66
C VAL A 19 -4.68 -0.59 2.76
N VAL A 20 -5.52 -0.95 3.73
CA VAL A 20 -5.86 -0.08 4.87
C VAL A 20 -5.82 -0.88 6.17
N SER A 21 -5.08 -0.41 7.18
CA SER A 21 -5.19 -0.91 8.55
C SER A 21 -5.60 0.24 9.47
N ARG A 22 -6.52 -0.06 10.40
CA ARG A 22 -7.05 0.90 11.37
C ARG A 22 -6.84 0.38 12.79
N CYS A 23 -6.44 1.27 13.68
CA CYS A 23 -6.24 0.98 15.11
C CYS A 23 -7.57 0.90 15.85
N VAL A 24 -7.62 0.12 16.93
CA VAL A 24 -8.80 0.07 17.80
C VAL A 24 -9.10 1.44 18.40
N ARG A 25 -10.33 1.64 18.86
CA ARG A 25 -10.73 2.90 19.50
C ARG A 25 -9.77 3.26 20.65
N ARG A 26 -9.22 4.49 20.62
CA ARG A 26 -8.21 5.04 21.54
C ARG A 26 -6.79 4.45 21.45
N ALA A 27 -6.52 3.49 20.57
CA ALA A 27 -5.16 3.22 20.13
C ALA A 27 -4.81 4.28 19.07
N PHE A 28 -4.17 5.36 19.48
CA PHE A 28 -3.71 6.39 18.55
C PHE A 28 -2.55 5.81 17.74
N LEU A 29 -2.72 5.73 16.41
CA LEU A 29 -1.60 5.44 15.53
C LEU A 29 -0.62 6.60 15.56
N CYS A 30 -1.15 7.82 15.57
CA CYS A 30 -0.47 9.08 15.78
C CYS A 30 -1.50 10.19 16.06
N GLY A 31 -1.02 11.41 16.35
CA GLY A 31 -1.86 12.56 16.67
C GLY A 31 -2.11 12.74 18.17
N GLU A 32 -2.98 13.68 18.50
CA GLU A 32 -3.21 14.10 19.89
C GLU A 32 -4.47 13.47 20.47
N ASP A 33 -4.37 12.95 21.70
CA ASP A 33 -5.52 12.52 22.47
C ASP A 33 -6.16 13.72 23.16
N ALA A 34 -7.30 14.18 22.62
CA ALA A 34 -8.05 15.30 23.18
C ALA A 34 -8.51 15.09 24.63
N HIS A 35 -8.53 13.85 25.14
CA HIS A 35 -8.91 13.57 26.52
C HIS A 35 -7.74 13.69 27.51
N SER A 36 -6.58 13.11 27.19
CA SER A 36 -5.40 13.14 28.05
C SER A 36 -4.44 14.30 27.77
N GLY A 37 -4.56 14.96 26.61
CA GLY A 37 -3.61 15.95 26.11
C GLY A 37 -2.30 15.34 25.61
N GLN A 38 -2.16 14.01 25.61
CA GLN A 38 -0.94 13.34 25.18
C GLN A 38 -0.83 13.33 23.65
N SER A 39 0.35 13.70 23.14
CA SER A 39 0.66 13.61 21.72
C SER A 39 1.37 12.31 21.39
N TYR A 40 0.90 11.64 20.34
CA TYR A 40 1.49 10.44 19.74
C TYR A 40 1.99 10.72 18.32
N GLU A 41 2.13 11.99 17.93
CA GLU A 41 2.48 12.38 16.57
C GLU A 41 3.83 11.79 16.12
N HIS A 42 4.77 11.59 17.04
CA HIS A 42 6.06 10.94 16.78
C HIS A 42 5.93 9.52 16.20
N ARG A 43 4.85 8.79 16.54
CA ARG A 43 4.59 7.43 16.03
C ARG A 43 4.35 7.41 14.52
N ARG A 44 3.99 8.54 13.91
CA ARG A 44 3.81 8.64 12.45
C ARG A 44 5.12 8.34 11.71
N GLN A 45 6.25 8.75 12.28
CA GLN A 45 7.58 8.45 11.75
C GLN A 45 7.91 6.97 11.82
N TRP A 46 7.49 6.26 12.88
CA TRP A 46 7.66 4.81 12.97
C TRP A 46 7.02 4.06 11.79
N VAL A 47 5.85 4.55 11.31
CA VAL A 47 5.18 3.97 10.15
C VAL A 47 6.02 4.16 8.89
N VAL A 48 6.53 5.37 8.66
CA VAL A 48 7.31 5.70 7.46
C VAL A 48 8.67 5.01 7.46
N ASP A 49 9.36 4.93 8.59
CA ASP A 49 10.65 4.22 8.70
C ASP A 49 10.47 2.71 8.44
N ARG A 50 9.40 2.12 9.01
CA ARG A 50 9.11 0.70 8.79
C ARG A 50 8.73 0.42 7.34
N LEU A 51 7.96 1.30 6.70
CA LEU A 51 7.70 1.22 5.25
C LEU A 51 8.99 1.37 4.43
N GLY A 52 9.88 2.27 4.84
CA GLY A 52 11.24 2.42 4.31
C GLY A 52 12.01 1.10 4.28
N GLN A 53 12.09 0.43 5.43
CA GLN A 53 12.78 -0.85 5.55
C GLN A 53 12.10 -1.93 4.69
N LEU A 54 10.79 -2.10 4.81
CA LEU A 54 10.06 -3.18 4.13
C LEU A 54 10.07 -3.01 2.60
N SER A 55 9.96 -1.78 2.09
CA SER A 55 9.99 -1.49 0.64
C SER A 55 11.31 -1.81 -0.04
N ARG A 56 12.41 -1.98 0.71
CA ARG A 56 13.71 -2.39 0.19
C ARG A 56 13.89 -3.91 0.18
N LEU A 57 13.23 -4.60 1.10
CA LEU A 57 13.42 -6.04 1.32
C LEU A 57 12.42 -6.88 0.52
N PHE A 58 11.17 -6.41 0.42
CA PHE A 58 10.09 -7.09 -0.30
C PHE A 58 10.08 -6.72 -1.80
N ALA A 59 9.62 -7.65 -2.64
CA ALA A 59 9.27 -7.37 -4.02
C ALA A 59 7.84 -6.79 -4.09
N ILE A 60 7.65 -5.68 -3.38
CA ILE A 60 6.39 -4.94 -3.32
C ILE A 60 6.71 -3.45 -3.41
N GLY A 61 6.32 -2.85 -4.53
CA GLY A 61 6.48 -1.42 -4.75
C GLY A 61 5.37 -0.60 -4.09
N ILE A 62 5.71 0.56 -3.56
CA ILE A 62 4.74 1.50 -2.98
C ILE A 62 4.37 2.54 -4.06
N CYS A 63 3.13 2.49 -4.54
CA CYS A 63 2.61 3.47 -5.51
C CYS A 63 2.27 4.80 -4.82
N ALA A 64 1.55 4.71 -3.70
CA ALA A 64 1.16 5.86 -2.89
C ALA A 64 0.94 5.45 -1.42
N TYR A 65 1.06 6.39 -0.49
CA TYR A 65 0.70 6.19 0.91
C TYR A 65 0.20 7.47 1.57
N ALA A 66 -0.59 7.31 2.63
CA ALA A 66 -0.93 8.37 3.56
C ALA A 66 -1.09 7.80 4.97
N VAL A 67 -0.36 8.34 5.94
CA VAL A 67 -0.54 8.00 7.35
C VAL A 67 -1.56 8.97 7.95
N MET A 68 -2.58 8.44 8.64
CA MET A 68 -3.62 9.21 9.35
C MET A 68 -3.53 8.91 10.85
N SER A 69 -4.24 9.69 11.68
CA SER A 69 -4.16 9.57 13.15
C SER A 69 -4.55 8.19 13.71
N ASN A 70 -5.47 7.48 13.06
CA ASN A 70 -5.94 6.16 13.53
C ASN A 70 -5.87 5.06 12.47
N HIS A 71 -5.34 5.34 11.27
CA HIS A 71 -5.20 4.37 10.21
C HIS A 71 -4.14 4.82 9.21
N TYR A 72 -3.70 3.91 8.35
CA TYR A 72 -2.89 4.29 7.19
C TYR A 72 -3.51 3.72 5.92
N HIS A 73 -3.19 4.36 4.80
CA HIS A 73 -3.52 3.92 3.46
C HIS A 73 -2.25 3.62 2.68
N LEU A 74 -2.19 2.47 2.00
CA LEU A 74 -1.13 2.11 1.06
C LEU A 74 -1.73 1.72 -0.28
N VAL A 75 -1.09 2.12 -1.36
CA VAL A 75 -1.32 1.57 -2.70
C VAL A 75 -0.07 0.81 -3.08
N LEU A 76 -0.18 -0.51 -3.23
CA LEU A 76 0.94 -1.43 -3.41
C LEU A 76 0.88 -2.09 -4.79
N LYS A 77 2.04 -2.33 -5.40
CA LYS A 77 2.22 -3.20 -6.57
C LYS A 77 3.02 -4.43 -6.12
N VAL A 78 2.48 -5.63 -6.30
CA VAL A 78 3.22 -6.87 -6.07
C VAL A 78 4.05 -7.20 -7.30
N ASP A 79 5.33 -7.49 -7.10
CA ASP A 79 6.25 -7.88 -8.17
C ASP A 79 6.74 -9.32 -7.99
N ALA A 80 5.86 -10.26 -8.33
CA ALA A 80 6.19 -11.68 -8.18
C ALA A 80 7.34 -12.09 -9.11
N GLU A 81 7.42 -11.51 -10.31
CA GLU A 81 8.49 -11.80 -11.27
C GLU A 81 9.85 -11.36 -10.74
N GLN A 82 9.96 -10.17 -10.15
CA GLN A 82 11.17 -9.75 -9.46
C GLN A 82 11.60 -10.75 -8.39
N ALA A 83 10.67 -11.22 -7.55
CA ALA A 83 11.01 -12.20 -6.51
C ALA A 83 11.45 -13.56 -7.08
N GLN A 84 10.88 -14.00 -8.20
CA GLN A 84 11.28 -15.24 -8.88
C GLN A 84 12.64 -15.11 -9.56
N GLY A 85 13.03 -13.90 -9.97
CA GLY A 85 14.35 -13.61 -10.53
C GLY A 85 15.50 -13.62 -9.50
N TRP A 86 15.21 -13.58 -8.21
CA TRP A 86 16.24 -13.57 -7.17
C TRP A 86 16.93 -14.92 -7.00
N SER A 87 18.26 -14.85 -6.90
CA SER A 87 19.06 -16.00 -6.46
C SER A 87 18.68 -16.45 -5.05
N GLU A 88 18.95 -17.71 -4.72
CA GLU A 88 18.73 -18.24 -3.38
C GLU A 88 19.45 -17.42 -2.29
N ARG A 89 20.66 -16.95 -2.59
CA ARG A 89 21.46 -16.10 -1.68
C ARG A 89 20.79 -14.75 -1.45
N GLU A 90 20.33 -14.10 -2.52
CA GLU A 90 19.62 -12.81 -2.41
C GLU A 90 18.34 -12.94 -1.57
N VAL A 91 17.57 -14.03 -1.75
CA VAL A 91 16.40 -14.31 -0.92
C VAL A 91 16.79 -14.44 0.56
N ALA A 92 17.86 -15.17 0.87
CA ALA A 92 18.35 -15.33 2.24
C ALA A 92 18.81 -13.98 2.83
N GLU A 93 19.57 -13.18 2.08
CA GLU A 93 20.05 -11.85 2.51
C GLU A 93 18.90 -10.88 2.79
N ARG A 94 17.89 -10.86 1.92
CA ARG A 94 16.65 -10.08 2.15
C ARG A 94 15.92 -10.55 3.40
N TRP A 95 15.87 -11.87 3.63
CA TRP A 95 15.27 -12.44 4.83
C TRP A 95 16.06 -12.09 6.10
N ALA A 96 17.40 -12.02 6.03
CA ALA A 96 18.27 -11.60 7.15
C ALA A 96 17.96 -10.18 7.63
N GLY A 97 17.55 -9.29 6.72
CA GLY A 97 17.10 -7.94 7.06
C GLY A 97 15.84 -7.88 7.93
N LEU A 98 15.15 -9.02 8.12
CA LEU A 98 13.91 -9.14 8.89
C LEU A 98 14.04 -10.11 10.08
N PHE A 99 14.78 -11.20 9.90
CA PHE A 99 14.86 -12.32 10.84
C PHE A 99 16.25 -12.94 10.86
N GLN A 100 16.61 -13.57 11.98
CA GLN A 100 17.83 -14.38 12.05
C GLN A 100 17.68 -15.67 11.23
N TRP A 101 18.78 -16.14 10.63
CA TRP A 101 18.78 -17.40 9.89
C TRP A 101 18.84 -18.61 10.85
N PRO A 102 18.16 -19.70 10.52
CA PRO A 102 18.44 -21.00 11.14
C PRO A 102 19.88 -21.47 10.87
N LEU A 103 20.41 -22.32 11.75
CA LEU A 103 21.79 -22.82 11.66
C LEU A 103 22.13 -23.42 10.29
N LEU A 104 21.24 -24.23 9.71
CA LEU A 104 21.47 -24.86 8.41
C LEU A 104 21.65 -23.85 7.28
N VAL A 105 20.89 -22.75 7.31
CA VAL A 105 21.01 -21.69 6.30
C VAL A 105 22.32 -20.90 6.50
N HIS A 106 22.74 -20.68 7.75
CA HIS A 106 24.07 -20.11 8.04
C HIS A 106 25.20 -20.96 7.45
N ARG A 107 25.20 -22.28 7.71
CA ARG A 107 26.19 -23.22 7.19
C ARG A 107 26.20 -23.25 5.66
N TRP A 108 25.02 -23.36 5.05
CA TRP A 108 24.86 -23.30 3.59
C TRP A 108 25.42 -22.01 3.00
N TYR A 109 25.10 -20.86 3.61
CA TYR A 109 25.54 -19.56 3.12
C TYR A 109 27.07 -19.39 3.19
N GLN A 110 27.70 -19.96 4.23
CA GLN A 110 29.15 -19.99 4.42
C GLN A 110 29.88 -20.97 3.47
N GLY A 111 29.15 -21.84 2.78
CA GLY A 111 29.71 -22.84 1.88
C GLY A 111 30.15 -24.12 2.57
N ASP A 112 29.67 -24.39 3.79
CA ASP A 112 29.92 -25.64 4.49
C ASP A 112 29.35 -26.84 3.72
N ALA A 113 29.99 -28.00 3.86
CA ALA A 113 29.44 -29.25 3.35
C ALA A 113 28.15 -29.62 4.13
N LEU A 114 27.06 -29.78 3.38
CA LEU A 114 25.76 -30.23 3.87
C LEU A 114 25.38 -31.54 3.17
N ILE A 115 24.74 -32.46 3.91
CA ILE A 115 24.18 -33.66 3.30
C ILE A 115 22.90 -33.33 2.52
N GLU A 116 22.51 -34.19 1.58
CA GLU A 116 21.35 -33.96 0.70
C GLU A 116 20.05 -33.59 1.46
N PRO A 117 19.69 -34.24 2.59
CA PRO A 117 18.52 -33.84 3.36
C PRO A 117 18.63 -32.43 3.97
N GLU A 118 19.82 -32.03 4.43
CA GLU A 118 20.05 -30.69 4.97
C GLU A 118 19.92 -29.62 3.88
N LEU A 119 20.44 -29.90 2.68
CA LEU A 119 20.27 -29.03 1.51
C LEU A 119 18.80 -28.88 1.12
N SER A 120 18.04 -29.97 1.13
CA SER A 120 16.60 -29.96 0.84
C SER A 120 15.83 -29.08 1.84
N VAL A 121 16.18 -29.12 3.13
CA VAL A 121 15.59 -28.22 4.14
C VAL A 121 15.92 -26.75 3.83
N VAL A 122 17.17 -26.44 3.50
CA VAL A 122 17.59 -25.07 3.16
C VAL A 122 16.83 -24.55 1.94
N GLN A 123 16.76 -25.35 0.87
CA GLN A 123 16.03 -24.99 -0.35
C GLN A 123 14.53 -24.77 -0.06
N GLY A 124 13.93 -25.64 0.75
CA GLY A 124 12.53 -25.50 1.18
C GLY A 124 12.26 -24.20 1.94
N LEU A 125 13.17 -23.83 2.85
CA LEU A 125 13.09 -22.57 3.60
C LEU A 125 13.24 -21.34 2.68
N ILE A 126 14.23 -21.35 1.79
CA ILE A 126 14.49 -20.25 0.85
C ILE A 126 13.28 -20.06 -0.07
N GLU A 127 12.74 -21.14 -0.62
CA GLU A 127 11.55 -21.08 -1.48
C GLU A 127 10.31 -20.59 -0.72
N GLU A 128 10.16 -20.95 0.56
CA GLU A 128 9.14 -20.36 1.40
C GLU A 128 9.36 -18.85 1.58
N TRP A 129 10.58 -18.42 1.91
CA TRP A 129 10.90 -17.00 2.12
C TRP A 129 10.68 -16.18 0.85
N ARG A 130 11.04 -16.71 -0.32
CA ARG A 130 10.75 -16.10 -1.63
C ARG A 130 9.26 -15.79 -1.77
N ARG A 131 8.39 -16.78 -1.51
CA ARG A 131 6.93 -16.59 -1.52
C ARG A 131 6.43 -15.55 -0.52
N ARG A 132 7.06 -15.46 0.65
CA ARG A 132 6.70 -14.48 1.68
C ARG A 132 7.11 -13.06 1.28
N LEU A 133 8.25 -12.89 0.61
CA LEU A 133 8.81 -11.59 0.24
C LEU A 133 8.07 -10.85 -0.88
N TYR A 134 7.12 -11.49 -1.58
CA TYR A 134 6.15 -10.80 -2.45
C TYR A 134 4.70 -10.88 -1.94
N SER A 135 4.49 -11.32 -0.70
CA SER A 135 3.15 -11.44 -0.12
C SER A 135 2.72 -10.18 0.62
N ILE A 136 1.66 -9.53 0.16
CA ILE A 136 1.03 -8.39 0.87
C ILE A 136 0.69 -8.76 2.31
N SER A 137 0.27 -10.01 2.55
CA SER A 137 -0.09 -10.46 3.90
C SER A 137 1.11 -10.45 4.85
N TRP A 138 2.28 -10.87 4.36
CA TRP A 138 3.52 -10.82 5.12
C TRP A 138 4.01 -9.38 5.28
N PHE A 139 4.00 -8.58 4.22
CA PHE A 139 4.37 -7.17 4.27
C PHE A 139 3.58 -6.42 5.35
N VAL A 140 2.24 -6.54 5.32
CA VAL A 140 1.37 -5.85 6.28
C VAL A 140 1.49 -6.44 7.68
N ARG A 141 1.71 -7.76 7.81
CA ARG A 141 1.98 -8.37 9.12
C ARG A 141 3.21 -7.74 9.75
N LEU A 142 4.33 -7.64 9.04
CA LEU A 142 5.59 -7.11 9.58
C LEU A 142 5.53 -5.61 9.85
N LEU A 143 4.71 -4.87 9.10
CA LEU A 143 4.39 -3.48 9.39
C LEU A 143 3.59 -3.36 10.69
N ASN A 144 2.45 -4.06 10.77
CA ASN A 144 1.50 -3.94 11.86
C ASN A 144 2.02 -4.52 13.19
N GLU A 145 2.72 -5.66 13.15
CA GLU A 145 3.24 -6.32 14.34
C GLU A 145 4.29 -5.44 15.04
N GLY A 146 5.22 -4.85 14.28
CA GLY A 146 6.24 -3.95 14.84
C GLY A 146 5.62 -2.73 15.51
N LEU A 147 4.71 -2.05 14.80
CA LEU A 147 4.00 -0.87 15.31
C LEU A 147 3.17 -1.19 16.56
N ALA A 148 2.43 -2.30 16.56
CA ALA A 148 1.61 -2.71 17.70
C ALA A 148 2.45 -3.04 18.94
N ARG A 149 3.58 -3.74 18.77
CA ARG A 149 4.49 -4.07 19.88
C ARG A 149 5.08 -2.81 20.49
N GLN A 150 5.55 -1.89 19.65
CA GLN A 150 6.17 -0.64 20.11
C GLN A 150 5.16 0.29 20.80
N ALA A 151 3.97 0.44 20.22
CA ALA A 151 2.89 1.23 20.82
C ALA A 151 2.40 0.63 22.15
N ASN A 152 2.13 -0.68 22.21
CA ASN A 152 1.71 -1.33 23.47
C ASN A 152 2.79 -1.23 24.56
N GLN A 153 4.06 -1.28 24.18
CA GLN A 153 5.17 -1.08 25.11
C GLN A 153 5.24 0.36 25.62
N GLU A 154 5.11 1.36 24.74
CA GLU A 154 5.07 2.78 25.12
C GLU A 154 3.85 3.07 26.03
N ASP A 155 2.69 2.51 25.71
CA ASP A 155 1.44 2.67 26.45
C ASP A 155 1.38 1.80 27.72
N SER A 156 2.42 1.02 28.01
CA SER A 156 2.48 0.07 29.14
C SER A 156 1.25 -0.84 29.22
N CYS A 157 0.71 -1.26 28.07
CA CYS A 157 -0.54 -2.01 27.98
C CYS A 157 -0.37 -3.35 27.24
N LYS A 158 -1.39 -4.20 27.34
CA LYS A 158 -1.50 -5.47 26.61
C LYS A 158 -2.84 -5.50 25.89
N GLY A 159 -2.87 -6.08 24.70
CA GLY A 159 -4.11 -6.25 23.94
C GLY A 159 -3.98 -5.95 22.46
N HIS A 160 -5.13 -5.86 21.79
CA HIS A 160 -5.22 -5.59 20.36
C HIS A 160 -5.00 -4.11 20.06
N PHE A 161 -3.97 -3.80 19.28
CA PHE A 161 -3.73 -2.44 18.76
C PHE A 161 -4.53 -2.15 17.47
N TRP A 162 -4.70 -3.16 16.60
CA TRP A 162 -5.42 -3.05 15.33
C TRP A 162 -6.86 -3.60 15.45
N GLU A 163 -7.84 -2.96 14.81
CA GLU A 163 -9.26 -3.39 14.81
C GLU A 163 -9.46 -4.82 14.27
N GLY A 164 -8.48 -5.29 13.48
CA GLY A 164 -8.45 -6.66 12.99
C GLY A 164 -7.52 -6.79 11.80
N ARG A 165 -7.94 -7.61 10.85
CA ARG A 165 -7.22 -7.79 9.58
C ARG A 165 -7.28 -6.50 8.76
N PHE A 166 -6.19 -6.18 8.05
CA PHE A 166 -6.21 -5.09 7.07
C PHE A 166 -7.33 -5.27 6.02
N LYS A 167 -7.79 -4.20 5.40
CA LYS A 167 -8.66 -4.25 4.23
C LYS A 167 -7.81 -4.23 2.98
N SER A 168 -8.19 -4.99 1.96
CA SER A 168 -7.58 -4.94 0.63
C SER A 168 -8.65 -4.74 -0.44
N GLN A 169 -8.36 -3.89 -1.42
CA GLN A 169 -9.18 -3.70 -2.62
C GLN A 169 -8.30 -3.89 -3.85
N ALA A 170 -8.69 -4.79 -4.74
CA ALA A 170 -8.00 -5.00 -6.01
C ALA A 170 -8.26 -3.83 -6.96
N LEU A 171 -7.18 -3.28 -7.55
CA LEU A 171 -7.24 -2.18 -8.51
C LEU A 171 -7.03 -2.78 -9.91
N LEU A 172 -8.12 -3.00 -10.63
CA LEU A 172 -8.14 -3.85 -11.83
C LEU A 172 -7.82 -3.08 -13.13
N THR A 173 -7.72 -1.77 -13.06
CA THR A 173 -7.48 -0.88 -14.21
C THR A 173 -6.52 0.24 -13.82
N GLU A 174 -5.86 0.85 -14.79
CA GLU A 174 -5.02 2.03 -14.56
C GLU A 174 -5.82 3.19 -13.97
N SER A 175 -7.07 3.38 -14.42
CA SER A 175 -7.96 4.39 -13.85
C SER A 175 -8.24 4.11 -12.37
N ALA A 176 -8.47 2.85 -11.98
CA ALA A 176 -8.68 2.47 -10.59
C ALA A 176 -7.42 2.70 -9.74
N LEU A 177 -6.24 2.41 -10.31
CA LEU A 177 -4.95 2.68 -9.68
C LEU A 177 -4.78 4.19 -9.41
N LEU A 178 -4.90 5.03 -10.44
CA LEU A 178 -4.71 6.47 -10.30
C LEU A 178 -5.76 7.10 -9.38
N ALA A 179 -7.03 6.68 -9.50
CA ALA A 179 -8.11 7.18 -8.64
C ALA A 179 -7.86 6.80 -7.18
N CYS A 180 -7.33 5.60 -6.93
CA CYS A 180 -6.93 5.19 -5.59
C CYS A 180 -5.77 6.03 -5.05
N MET A 181 -4.72 6.24 -5.85
CA MET A 181 -3.57 7.03 -5.42
C MET A 181 -3.99 8.47 -5.09
N ALA A 182 -4.76 9.11 -5.98
CA ALA A 182 -5.32 10.44 -5.75
C ALA A 182 -6.22 10.47 -4.49
N TYR A 183 -7.09 9.47 -4.32
CA TYR A 183 -7.90 9.33 -3.11
C TYR A 183 -7.03 9.28 -1.85
N VAL A 184 -5.98 8.45 -1.87
CA VAL A 184 -5.06 8.23 -0.74
C VAL A 184 -4.36 9.52 -0.36
N GLU A 185 -3.73 10.18 -1.32
CA GLU A 185 -2.93 11.40 -1.11
C GLU A 185 -3.79 12.61 -0.74
N LEU A 186 -5.09 12.62 -1.12
CA LEU A 186 -6.03 13.67 -0.73
C LEU A 186 -6.72 13.43 0.63
N ASN A 187 -6.48 12.30 1.32
CA ASN A 187 -7.12 12.04 2.62
C ASN A 187 -6.77 13.08 3.70
N PRO A 188 -5.51 13.53 3.88
CA PRO A 188 -5.20 14.57 4.86
C PRO A 188 -5.94 15.88 4.60
N ILE A 189 -6.10 16.28 3.34
CA ILE A 189 -6.85 17.49 2.96
C ILE A 189 -8.32 17.34 3.31
N ARG A 190 -8.92 16.19 2.96
CA ARG A 190 -10.31 15.91 3.30
C ARG A 190 -10.57 15.82 4.80
N ALA A 191 -9.59 15.33 5.57
CA ALA A 191 -9.65 15.28 7.02
C ALA A 191 -9.35 16.63 7.69
N LYS A 192 -9.10 17.69 6.92
CA LYS A 192 -8.69 19.03 7.38
C LYS A 192 -7.40 19.01 8.21
N LEU A 193 -6.51 18.06 7.94
CA LEU A 193 -5.18 17.98 8.53
C LEU A 193 -4.16 18.83 7.76
N ALA A 194 -4.43 19.14 6.49
CA ALA A 194 -3.61 20.01 5.66
C ALA A 194 -4.48 20.77 4.66
N ASP A 195 -4.10 21.99 4.30
CA ASP A 195 -4.84 22.77 3.30
C ASP A 195 -4.53 22.38 1.86
N ARG A 196 -3.34 21.78 1.63
CA ARG A 196 -2.84 21.45 0.31
C ARG A 196 -1.98 20.18 0.33
N PRO A 197 -1.90 19.42 -0.78
CA PRO A 197 -1.08 18.21 -0.85
C PRO A 197 0.41 18.44 -0.54
N GLU A 198 0.95 19.61 -0.87
CA GLU A 198 2.37 19.92 -0.62
C GLU A 198 2.67 20.21 0.86
N LYS A 199 1.64 20.28 1.70
CA LYS A 199 1.71 20.44 3.16
C LYS A 199 1.18 19.20 3.90
N SER A 200 0.79 18.13 3.21
CA SER A 200 0.39 16.89 3.86
C SER A 200 1.61 16.02 4.15
N ASP A 201 2.24 16.27 5.28
CA ASP A 201 3.36 15.46 5.76
C ASP A 201 2.99 13.97 5.84
N TYR A 202 3.99 13.10 5.72
CA TYR A 202 3.83 11.65 5.77
C TYR A 202 2.84 11.10 4.72
N THR A 203 2.88 11.70 3.53
CA THR A 203 2.23 11.20 2.31
C THR A 203 3.23 11.03 1.18
N SER A 204 2.92 10.15 0.24
CA SER A 204 3.75 9.95 -0.95
C SER A 204 3.83 11.20 -1.83
N ILE A 205 2.77 12.03 -1.92
CA ILE A 205 2.81 13.26 -2.70
C ILE A 205 3.80 14.28 -2.12
N SER A 206 3.80 14.47 -0.80
CA SER A 206 4.78 15.33 -0.13
C SER A 206 6.21 14.80 -0.30
N GLN A 207 6.40 13.47 -0.20
CA GLN A 207 7.70 12.85 -0.47
C GLN A 207 8.17 13.06 -1.92
N ARG A 208 7.30 12.87 -2.91
CA ARG A 208 7.64 13.08 -4.34
C ARG A 208 7.97 14.54 -4.65
N LEU A 209 7.40 15.48 -3.91
CA LEU A 209 7.69 16.91 -4.03
C LEU A 209 8.96 17.33 -3.28
N GLY A 210 9.68 16.39 -2.65
CA GLY A 210 10.89 16.68 -1.87
C GLY A 210 10.61 17.45 -0.57
N ARG A 211 9.38 17.34 -0.04
CA ARG A 211 8.95 18.04 1.18
C ARG A 211 8.68 17.12 2.36
N ALA A 212 8.87 15.81 2.20
CA ALA A 212 8.82 14.90 3.33
C ALA A 212 9.91 15.24 4.35
N GLN A 213 9.62 14.99 5.63
CA GLN A 213 10.59 15.12 6.71
C GLN A 213 11.82 14.24 6.42
N THR A 214 12.98 14.67 6.90
CA THR A 214 14.26 13.95 6.82
C THR A 214 14.19 12.66 7.64
N THR A 215 13.62 11.61 7.05
CA THR A 215 13.86 10.23 7.49
C THR A 215 15.16 9.76 6.85
N GLU A 216 15.99 9.05 7.62
CA GLU A 216 17.21 8.42 7.11
C GLU A 216 16.89 7.40 6.01
N LEU A 217 15.67 6.84 6.04
CA LEU A 217 15.30 5.70 5.20
C LEU A 217 13.87 5.85 4.67
N PRO A 218 13.61 6.79 3.75
CA PRO A 218 12.26 7.01 3.23
C PRO A 218 11.74 5.78 2.47
N PRO A 219 10.40 5.56 2.45
CA PRO A 219 9.74 4.55 1.62
C PRO A 219 10.22 4.63 0.17
N LEU A 220 10.63 3.51 -0.42
CA LEU A 220 10.92 3.47 -1.85
C LEU A 220 9.60 3.50 -2.62
N LEU A 221 9.32 4.66 -3.20
CA LEU A 221 8.16 4.86 -4.05
C LEU A 221 8.44 4.37 -5.47
N LEU A 222 7.46 3.71 -6.07
CA LEU A 222 7.52 3.39 -7.50
C LEU A 222 7.66 4.70 -8.30
N PRO A 223 8.62 4.77 -9.23
CA PRO A 223 8.80 5.94 -10.07
C PRO A 223 7.64 6.05 -11.06
N PHE A 224 7.31 7.27 -11.47
CA PHE A 224 6.44 7.51 -12.63
C PHE A 224 7.19 7.25 -13.93
N ALA A 225 6.45 6.98 -15.00
CA ALA A 225 7.02 6.70 -16.30
C ALA A 225 7.93 7.85 -16.77
N GLN A 226 9.14 7.47 -17.15
CA GLN A 226 10.10 8.30 -17.87
C GLN A 226 10.45 7.55 -19.15
N LYS A 227 10.66 8.26 -20.26
CA LYS A 227 11.05 7.64 -21.54
C LYS A 227 12.22 6.67 -21.33
N GLY A 228 12.01 5.39 -21.66
CA GLY A 228 13.04 4.34 -21.63
C GLY A 228 13.15 3.48 -20.35
N LYS A 229 12.24 3.61 -19.36
CA LYS A 229 12.22 2.72 -18.18
C LYS A 229 11.02 1.77 -18.20
N LEU A 230 11.26 0.47 -18.01
CA LEU A 230 10.22 -0.58 -18.05
C LEU A 230 9.38 -0.71 -16.77
N GLU A 231 9.91 -0.36 -15.59
CA GLU A 231 9.20 -0.53 -14.31
C GLU A 231 8.79 0.81 -13.70
N SER A 232 7.59 1.27 -14.02
CA SER A 232 7.09 2.56 -13.54
C SER A 232 5.56 2.60 -13.46
N LEU A 233 5.05 3.51 -12.63
CA LEU A 233 3.65 3.89 -12.66
C LEU A 233 3.30 4.46 -14.03
N PRO A 234 2.08 4.21 -14.52
CA PRO A 234 1.63 4.79 -15.77
C PRO A 234 1.63 6.32 -15.63
N TYR A 235 1.84 7.01 -16.75
CA TYR A 235 1.87 8.48 -16.88
C TYR A 235 3.09 9.18 -16.28
N THR A 236 3.26 10.44 -16.68
CA THR A 236 4.28 11.30 -16.10
C THR A 236 3.83 11.81 -14.73
N PHE A 237 4.79 12.15 -13.87
CA PHE A 237 4.47 12.75 -12.57
C PHE A 237 3.74 14.10 -12.72
N SER A 238 4.02 14.86 -13.79
CA SER A 238 3.36 16.14 -14.06
C SER A 238 1.87 15.97 -14.35
N ASP A 239 1.52 15.01 -15.22
CA ASP A 239 0.12 14.73 -15.54
C ASP A 239 -0.64 14.22 -14.32
N TYR A 240 0.00 13.34 -13.55
CA TYR A 240 -0.55 12.85 -12.29
C TYR A 240 -0.80 13.98 -11.28
N LEU A 241 0.15 14.89 -11.11
CA LEU A 241 0.01 16.01 -10.17
C LEU A 241 -1.15 16.93 -10.56
N ALA A 242 -1.31 17.21 -11.86
CA ALA A 242 -2.45 17.96 -12.38
C ALA A 242 -3.78 17.23 -12.06
N LEU A 243 -3.84 15.93 -12.29
CA LEU A 243 -5.01 15.10 -11.97
C LEU A 243 -5.37 15.18 -10.48
N VAL A 244 -4.38 15.11 -9.58
CA VAL A 244 -4.59 15.20 -8.13
C VAL A 244 -5.09 16.57 -7.71
N ASP A 245 -4.47 17.67 -8.17
CA ASP A 245 -4.89 19.04 -7.81
C ASP A 245 -6.35 19.29 -8.20
N TRP A 246 -6.73 18.97 -9.44
CA TRP A 246 -8.10 19.14 -9.91
C TRP A 246 -9.09 18.22 -9.20
N THR A 247 -8.70 16.97 -8.92
CA THR A 247 -9.53 16.05 -8.12
C THR A 247 -9.77 16.62 -6.72
N GLY A 248 -8.74 17.17 -6.08
CA GLY A 248 -8.84 17.80 -4.76
C GLY A 248 -9.79 19.00 -4.76
N ARG A 249 -9.69 19.88 -5.77
CA ARG A 249 -10.60 21.03 -5.96
C ARG A 249 -12.04 20.59 -6.21
N ALA A 250 -12.24 19.51 -6.95
CA ALA A 250 -13.56 19.07 -7.39
C ALA A 250 -14.36 18.27 -6.34
N ILE A 251 -13.68 17.66 -5.36
CA ILE A 251 -14.30 16.84 -4.30
C ILE A 251 -14.63 17.67 -3.04
N ARG A 252 -14.40 18.99 -3.05
CA ARG A 252 -14.72 19.88 -1.93
C ARG A 252 -16.21 19.83 -1.56
N ASP A 253 -16.51 19.59 -0.28
CA ASP A 253 -17.89 19.40 0.21
C ASP A 253 -18.77 20.65 0.05
N ASP A 254 -18.18 21.83 -0.13
CA ASP A 254 -18.88 23.11 -0.33
C ASP A 254 -19.24 23.42 -1.80
N LYS A 255 -18.70 22.69 -2.79
CA LYS A 255 -19.00 22.93 -4.23
C LYS A 255 -18.97 21.63 -5.03
N ARG A 256 -19.97 21.41 -5.90
CA ARG A 256 -19.80 20.46 -7.02
C ARG A 256 -18.75 21.06 -7.96
N GLY A 257 -17.56 20.47 -7.98
CA GLY A 257 -16.53 20.91 -8.91
C GLY A 257 -16.61 20.21 -10.25
N HIS A 258 -16.21 20.94 -11.27
CA HIS A 258 -16.02 20.48 -12.65
C HIS A 258 -14.53 20.23 -12.88
N ILE A 259 -14.19 19.14 -13.58
CA ILE A 259 -12.80 18.87 -14.00
C ILE A 259 -12.54 19.59 -15.33
N PRO A 260 -11.52 20.46 -15.44
CA PRO A 260 -11.29 21.22 -16.66
C PRO A 260 -10.93 20.36 -17.87
N ALA A 261 -11.24 20.87 -19.07
CA ALA A 261 -10.87 20.27 -20.35
C ALA A 261 -9.35 20.08 -20.54
N ALA A 262 -8.52 20.81 -19.79
CA ALA A 262 -7.06 20.60 -19.80
C ALA A 262 -6.65 19.20 -19.29
N LEU A 263 -7.51 18.51 -18.54
CA LEU A 263 -7.31 17.12 -18.13
C LEU A 263 -7.95 16.10 -19.10
N SER A 264 -8.62 16.55 -20.15
CA SER A 264 -9.21 15.65 -21.15
C SER A 264 -8.20 14.65 -21.72
N PRO A 265 -6.93 14.99 -22.01
CA PRO A 265 -6.00 14.00 -22.55
C PRO A 265 -5.79 12.80 -21.63
N ILE A 266 -5.54 13.00 -20.32
CA ILE A 266 -5.35 11.86 -19.41
C ILE A 266 -6.66 11.08 -19.20
N LEU A 267 -7.79 11.77 -19.14
CA LEU A 267 -9.10 11.15 -18.95
C LEU A 267 -9.56 10.34 -20.18
N GLU A 268 -9.31 10.83 -21.39
CA GLU A 268 -9.55 10.13 -22.66
C GLU A 268 -8.74 8.84 -22.75
N HIS A 269 -7.45 8.87 -22.38
CA HIS A 269 -6.63 7.66 -22.32
C HIS A 269 -7.17 6.64 -21.31
N LEU A 270 -7.73 7.13 -20.20
CA LEU A 270 -8.38 6.29 -19.19
C LEU A 270 -9.80 5.85 -19.58
N GLN A 271 -10.32 6.29 -20.73
CA GLN A 271 -11.68 6.06 -21.20
C GLN A 271 -12.74 6.51 -20.18
N LEU A 272 -12.52 7.67 -19.56
CA LEU A 272 -13.41 8.28 -18.58
C LEU A 272 -13.66 9.74 -18.94
N ASP A 273 -14.84 10.26 -18.58
CA ASP A 273 -15.06 11.69 -18.48
C ASP A 273 -14.78 12.19 -17.05
N GLY A 274 -14.89 13.51 -16.86
CA GLY A 274 -14.67 14.12 -15.55
C GLY A 274 -15.67 13.68 -14.48
N GLU A 275 -16.92 13.37 -14.84
CA GLU A 275 -17.94 12.93 -13.90
C GLU A 275 -17.66 11.50 -13.42
N ASP A 276 -17.39 10.60 -14.36
CA ASP A 276 -17.10 9.20 -14.10
C ASP A 276 -15.79 9.03 -13.32
N TRP A 277 -14.79 9.88 -13.58
CA TRP A 277 -13.60 9.98 -12.74
C TRP A 277 -13.96 10.30 -11.28
N LEU A 278 -14.77 11.34 -11.04
CA LEU A 278 -15.15 11.72 -9.68
C LEU A 278 -16.02 10.66 -9.00
N LYS A 279 -16.91 9.98 -9.74
CA LYS A 279 -17.67 8.83 -9.23
C LYS A 279 -16.71 7.72 -8.78
N GLN A 280 -15.70 7.41 -9.60
CA GLN A 280 -14.72 6.38 -9.27
C GLN A 280 -13.88 6.73 -8.04
N VAL A 281 -13.37 7.95 -7.92
CA VAL A 281 -12.62 8.39 -6.72
C VAL A 281 -13.49 8.30 -5.45
N LYS A 282 -14.79 8.59 -5.55
CA LYS A 282 -15.73 8.48 -4.43
C LYS A 282 -16.00 7.04 -4.00
N LEU A 283 -15.79 6.04 -4.85
CA LEU A 283 -15.95 4.62 -4.47
C LEU A 283 -15.05 4.23 -3.30
N PHE A 284 -13.86 4.81 -3.18
CA PHE A 284 -12.93 4.52 -2.09
C PHE A 284 -13.41 5.01 -0.72
N LYS A 285 -14.40 5.91 -0.66
CA LYS A 285 -15.10 6.27 0.59
C LYS A 285 -16.11 5.20 1.03
N ARG A 286 -16.61 4.38 0.10
CA ARG A 286 -17.69 3.41 0.37
C ARG A 286 -17.12 2.14 1.04
N SER A 287 -17.85 1.65 2.04
CA SER A 287 -17.50 0.39 2.71
C SER A 287 -17.94 -0.83 1.90
N GLY A 288 -17.21 -1.94 2.04
CA GLY A 288 -17.58 -3.24 1.45
C GLY A 288 -17.14 -3.48 0.00
N ILE A 289 -16.57 -2.47 -0.67
CA ILE A 289 -15.98 -2.63 -2.01
C ILE A 289 -14.67 -3.40 -1.91
N ARG A 290 -14.48 -4.40 -2.77
CA ARG A 290 -13.31 -5.31 -2.77
C ARG A 290 -12.50 -5.28 -4.06
N ALA A 291 -13.09 -4.78 -5.14
CA ALA A 291 -12.43 -4.64 -6.43
C ALA A 291 -13.01 -3.43 -7.16
N ILE A 292 -12.13 -2.66 -7.81
CA ILE A 292 -12.48 -1.42 -8.53
C ILE A 292 -11.83 -1.51 -9.92
N GLY A 293 -12.59 -1.13 -10.94
CA GLY A 293 -12.28 -1.28 -12.36
C GLY A 293 -13.54 -1.54 -13.18
N HIS A 294 -13.44 -1.71 -14.50
CA HIS A 294 -14.59 -1.93 -15.39
C HIS A 294 -15.33 -3.24 -15.09
N GLY A 295 -16.60 -3.34 -15.54
CA GLY A 295 -17.50 -4.46 -15.24
C GLY A 295 -16.91 -5.84 -15.52
N VAL A 296 -16.40 -6.05 -16.75
CA VAL A 296 -15.78 -7.30 -17.20
C VAL A 296 -14.60 -7.71 -16.32
N ALA A 297 -13.73 -6.77 -15.95
CA ALA A 297 -12.58 -7.07 -15.10
C ALA A 297 -13.02 -7.52 -13.69
N ARG A 298 -14.08 -6.91 -13.14
CA ARG A 298 -14.62 -7.28 -11.82
C ARG A 298 -15.29 -8.65 -11.82
N GLU A 299 -15.96 -9.02 -12.91
CA GLU A 299 -16.56 -10.35 -13.08
C GLU A 299 -15.48 -11.43 -13.14
N ARG A 300 -14.45 -11.22 -13.96
CA ARG A 300 -13.29 -12.12 -14.04
C ARG A 300 -12.61 -12.29 -12.68
N TYR A 301 -12.32 -11.18 -11.99
CA TYR A 301 -11.72 -11.22 -10.66
C TYR A 301 -12.62 -11.94 -9.63
N ALA A 302 -13.95 -11.73 -9.69
CA ALA A 302 -14.87 -12.44 -8.82
C ALA A 302 -14.77 -13.95 -9.03
N HIS A 303 -14.79 -14.40 -10.29
CA HIS A 303 -14.68 -15.81 -10.66
C HIS A 303 -13.36 -16.43 -10.14
N HIS A 304 -12.23 -15.77 -10.41
CA HIS A 304 -10.91 -16.21 -9.94
C HIS A 304 -10.77 -16.27 -8.41
N CYS A 305 -11.47 -15.37 -7.71
CA CYS A 305 -11.53 -15.39 -6.24
C CYS A 305 -12.57 -16.39 -5.68
N GLY A 306 -13.22 -17.19 -6.52
CA GLY A 306 -14.25 -18.17 -6.11
C GLY A 306 -15.55 -17.52 -5.66
N GLN A 307 -15.97 -16.42 -6.31
CA GLN A 307 -17.14 -15.62 -5.95
C GLN A 307 -18.05 -15.37 -7.14
N ARG A 308 -19.36 -15.30 -6.90
CA ARG A 308 -20.35 -15.02 -7.95
C ARG A 308 -20.35 -13.57 -8.44
N ARG A 309 -20.00 -12.62 -7.56
CA ARG A 309 -19.94 -11.18 -7.89
C ARG A 309 -19.06 -10.42 -6.90
N CYS A 310 -18.44 -9.35 -7.38
CA CYS A 310 -17.89 -8.30 -6.52
C CYS A 310 -19.02 -7.37 -6.06
N HIS A 311 -19.10 -7.08 -4.78
CA HIS A 311 -20.10 -6.15 -4.26
C HIS A 311 -19.69 -4.71 -4.60
N GLN A 312 -20.59 -3.98 -5.26
CA GLN A 312 -20.59 -2.51 -5.30
C GLN A 312 -21.93 -2.04 -4.74
N PRO A 313 -21.94 -1.08 -3.80
CA PRO A 313 -23.17 -0.40 -3.42
C PRO A 313 -23.76 0.29 -4.67
N ALA A 314 -25.06 0.15 -4.88
CA ALA A 314 -25.78 0.98 -5.85
C ALA A 314 -25.58 2.46 -5.49
N ASP A 315 -25.55 3.32 -6.52
CA ASP A 315 -25.23 4.74 -6.37
C ASP A 315 -26.21 5.53 -5.50
#